data_AF-A0A845Z7G7-F1
#
_entry.id   AF-A0A845Z7G7-F1
#
_cell.length_a   1.000
_cell.length_b   1.000
_cell.length_c   1.000
_cell.angle_alpha   90.00
_cell.angle_beta   90.00
_cell.angle_gamma   90.00
#
_symmetry.space_group_name_H-M   'P 1'
#
loop_
_entity.id
_entity.type
_entity.pdbx_description
1 polymer ?
#
loop_
_entity_poly.entity_id
_entity_poly.type
_entity_poly.pdbx_seq_one_letter_code
_entity_poly.pdbx_strand_id
1 'polypeptide(L)'
;MTLLLHEYPDTSNMILEDDTPLDSFINEKQQRLLTTVFYSGAEIPINVPFIVAANVGLFSHVRDSGIVPDVFLSLNIVGSEEWWERNVRSYLFWEFGKSPDVVIEIVSPTPGNELGSKLTDYAELRIPYYVVYDPLQKLSKTVLQVFQLQFNSYIPKNDAWFADVNLGLTLWNVQEFRI
;
A
#
# COMPACT_ATOMS: atom_id res chain seq x y z
N MET A 1 -19.31 -0.26 -20.18
CA MET A 1 -19.85 1.07 -20.54
C MET A 1 -18.79 2.05 -20.08
N THR A 2 -18.00 2.59 -21.00
CA THR A 2 -16.88 3.49 -20.69
C THR A 2 -17.42 4.91 -20.55
N LEU A 3 -17.16 5.57 -19.43
CA LEU A 3 -17.58 6.95 -19.19
C LEU A 3 -16.87 7.89 -20.19
N LEU A 4 -17.57 8.94 -20.64
CA LEU A 4 -16.95 9.98 -21.47
C LEU A 4 -16.04 10.85 -20.60
N LEU A 5 -14.96 11.41 -21.17
CA LEU A 5 -13.91 12.12 -20.43
C LEU A 5 -14.43 13.25 -19.50
N HIS A 6 -15.57 13.87 -19.84
CA HIS A 6 -16.21 14.95 -19.07
C HIS A 6 -17.10 14.46 -17.91
N GLU A 7 -17.36 13.15 -17.80
CA GLU A 7 -18.14 12.53 -16.73
C GLU A 7 -17.25 12.12 -15.53
N TYR A 8 -15.93 12.18 -15.69
CA TYR A 8 -14.98 11.94 -14.61
C TYR A 8 -14.86 13.16 -13.69
N PRO A 9 -14.59 12.96 -12.38
CA PRO A 9 -14.37 14.08 -11.47
C PRO A 9 -13.16 14.93 -11.92
N ASP A 10 -13.28 16.25 -11.88
CA ASP A 10 -12.15 17.15 -12.15
C ASP A 10 -11.12 17.06 -11.02
N THR A 11 -9.94 16.52 -11.34
CA THR A 11 -8.82 16.34 -10.41
C THR A 11 -7.76 17.43 -10.51
N SER A 12 -7.95 18.46 -11.35
CA SER A 12 -6.93 19.47 -11.66
C SER A 12 -6.46 20.28 -10.45
N ASN A 13 -7.27 20.33 -9.39
CA ASN A 13 -6.98 21.07 -8.16
C ASN A 13 -6.54 20.16 -6.99
N MET A 14 -6.33 18.87 -7.23
CA MET A 14 -5.85 17.95 -6.19
C MET A 14 -4.35 18.15 -5.96
N ILE A 15 -3.93 18.12 -4.69
CA ILE A 15 -2.52 18.01 -4.33
C ILE A 15 -2.18 16.52 -4.40
N LEU A 16 -1.32 16.15 -5.35
CA LEU A 16 -0.98 14.74 -5.65
C LEU A 16 0.43 14.35 -5.18
N GLU A 17 1.17 15.29 -4.57
CA GLU A 17 2.53 15.12 -4.07
C GLU A 17 2.53 15.35 -2.55
N ASP A 18 3.30 14.54 -1.82
CA ASP A 18 3.45 14.64 -0.37
C ASP A 18 4.78 15.34 -0.01
N ASP A 19 4.70 16.40 0.79
CA ASP A 19 5.84 17.20 1.26
C ASP A 19 6.44 16.61 2.56
N THR A 20 6.55 15.28 2.66
CA THR A 20 7.12 14.58 3.83
C THR A 20 8.65 14.55 3.84
N PRO A 21 9.29 14.38 5.02
CA PRO A 21 10.73 14.15 5.12
C PRO A 21 11.19 12.99 4.24
N LEU A 22 12.39 13.10 3.66
CA LEU A 22 12.96 12.05 2.81
C LEU A 22 13.05 10.71 3.54
N ASP A 23 12.74 9.63 2.82
CA ASP A 23 12.81 8.27 3.33
C ASP A 23 14.19 7.89 3.87
N SER A 24 14.19 7.05 4.91
CA SER A 24 15.41 6.40 5.36
C SER A 24 15.88 5.36 4.33
N PHE A 25 17.19 5.06 4.30
CA PHE A 25 17.70 3.99 3.43
C PHE A 25 17.05 2.63 3.69
N ILE A 26 16.56 2.36 4.90
CA ILE A 26 15.86 1.11 5.19
C ILE A 26 14.49 1.12 4.51
N ASN A 27 13.71 2.20 4.66
CA ASN A 27 12.41 2.37 4.01
C ASN A 27 12.53 2.21 2.49
N GLU A 28 13.42 3.00 1.88
CA GLU A 28 13.64 3.02 0.43
C GLU A 28 13.99 1.63 -0.13
N LYS A 29 14.86 0.87 0.56
CA LYS A 29 15.26 -0.47 0.12
C LYS A 29 14.13 -1.49 0.26
N GLN A 30 13.34 -1.40 1.32
CA GLN A 30 12.20 -2.29 1.55
C GLN A 30 11.05 -1.99 0.56
N GLN A 31 10.74 -0.72 0.33
CA GLN A 31 9.78 -0.30 -0.71
C GLN A 31 10.19 -0.82 -2.10
N ARG A 32 11.47 -0.65 -2.49
CA ARG A 32 11.99 -1.19 -3.76
C ARG A 32 11.89 -2.72 -3.80
N LEU A 33 12.30 -3.41 -2.74
CA LEU A 33 12.28 -4.87 -2.70
C LEU A 33 10.85 -5.41 -2.86
N LEU A 34 9.91 -4.89 -2.07
CA LEU A 34 8.53 -5.36 -2.03
C LEU A 34 7.83 -5.14 -3.38
N THR A 35 8.07 -4.02 -4.06
CA THR A 35 7.53 -3.77 -5.40
C THR A 35 8.21 -4.64 -6.46
N THR A 36 9.55 -4.76 -6.44
CA THR A 36 10.32 -5.47 -7.46
C THR A 36 9.98 -6.97 -7.52
N VAL A 37 9.67 -7.61 -6.39
CA VAL A 37 9.32 -9.05 -6.37
C VAL A 37 8.16 -9.35 -7.32
N PHE A 38 7.12 -8.51 -7.33
CA PHE A 38 5.93 -8.72 -8.17
C PHE A 38 6.18 -8.43 -9.65
N TYR A 39 7.10 -7.52 -9.97
CA TYR A 39 7.43 -7.12 -11.34
C TYR A 39 8.71 -7.75 -11.89
N SER A 40 9.32 -8.69 -11.15
CA SER A 40 10.57 -9.36 -11.53
C SER A 40 10.44 -10.32 -12.71
N GLY A 41 9.21 -10.70 -13.08
CA GLY A 41 8.93 -11.75 -14.05
C GLY A 41 9.05 -13.16 -13.50
N ALA A 42 9.34 -13.33 -12.21
CA ALA A 42 9.26 -14.62 -11.53
C ALA A 42 7.82 -15.12 -11.46
N GLU A 43 7.63 -16.45 -11.45
CA GLU A 43 6.32 -17.05 -11.18
C GLU A 43 5.88 -16.70 -9.76
N ILE A 44 4.82 -15.92 -9.64
CA ILE A 44 4.15 -15.58 -8.39
C ILE A 44 2.76 -16.24 -8.39
N PRO A 45 2.21 -16.62 -7.22
CA PRO A 45 0.90 -17.28 -7.12
C PRO A 45 -0.29 -16.31 -7.34
N ILE A 46 -0.11 -15.31 -8.21
CA ILE A 46 -1.11 -14.30 -8.59
C ILE A 46 -1.32 -14.40 -10.10
N ASN A 47 -2.50 -14.89 -10.49
CA ASN A 47 -2.87 -15.06 -11.90
C ASN A 47 -3.91 -14.03 -12.37
N VAL A 48 -4.04 -12.92 -11.65
CA VAL A 48 -4.97 -11.83 -11.96
C VAL A 48 -4.20 -10.52 -12.16
N PRO A 49 -4.74 -9.56 -12.93
CA PRO A 49 -4.14 -8.23 -13.02
C PRO A 49 -3.98 -7.58 -11.65
N PHE A 50 -2.85 -6.92 -11.41
CA PHE A 50 -2.55 -6.28 -10.13
C PHE A 50 -1.78 -4.98 -10.29
N ILE A 51 -1.86 -4.14 -9.26
CA ILE A 51 -0.95 -3.02 -9.02
C ILE A 51 -0.24 -3.28 -7.70
N VAL A 52 1.08 -3.16 -7.72
CA VAL A 52 1.89 -2.97 -6.52
C VAL A 52 2.62 -1.65 -6.69
N ALA A 53 2.49 -0.75 -5.74
CA ALA A 53 3.16 0.54 -5.81
C ALA A 53 3.73 0.91 -4.45
N ALA A 54 4.77 1.73 -4.48
CA ALA A 54 5.38 2.30 -3.30
C ALA A 54 5.35 3.82 -3.39
N ASN A 55 5.14 4.47 -2.25
CA ASN A 55 5.09 5.92 -2.13
C ASN A 55 4.12 6.58 -3.14
N VAL A 56 2.91 6.00 -3.26
CA VAL A 56 1.84 6.50 -4.14
C VAL A 56 0.61 6.79 -3.30
N GLY A 57 0.13 8.03 -3.33
CA GLY A 57 -1.02 8.46 -2.53
C GLY A 57 -2.32 7.76 -2.90
N LEU A 58 -3.10 7.45 -1.87
CA LEU A 58 -4.45 6.88 -1.95
C LEU A 58 -5.48 7.99 -1.74
N PHE A 59 -6.48 8.09 -2.62
CA PHE A 59 -7.55 9.08 -2.50
C PHE A 59 -8.91 8.41 -2.64
N SER A 60 -9.74 8.55 -1.60
CA SER A 60 -11.09 7.99 -1.61
C SER A 60 -12.13 8.92 -2.26
N HIS A 61 -11.86 10.23 -2.26
CA HIS A 61 -12.68 11.26 -2.91
C HIS A 61 -11.83 12.48 -3.32
N VAL A 62 -12.35 13.34 -4.20
CA VAL A 62 -11.60 14.47 -4.81
C VAL A 62 -11.06 15.49 -3.80
N ARG A 63 -11.72 15.64 -2.64
CA ARG A 63 -11.33 16.61 -1.60
C ARG A 63 -10.51 16.00 -0.45
N ASP A 64 -10.18 14.72 -0.57
CA ASP A 64 -9.34 14.02 0.40
C ASP A 64 -7.92 14.61 0.36
N SER A 65 -7.27 14.75 1.51
CA SER A 65 -5.83 15.09 1.54
C SER A 65 -4.97 13.94 1.03
N GLY A 66 -5.56 12.74 0.96
CA GLY A 66 -4.87 11.52 0.61
C GLY A 66 -4.03 10.99 1.76
N ILE A 67 -3.68 9.72 1.66
CA ILE A 67 -2.72 9.07 2.55
C ILE A 67 -1.71 8.31 1.69
N VAL A 68 -0.43 8.42 2.04
CA VAL A 68 0.65 7.78 1.29
C VAL A 68 1.18 6.58 2.08
N PRO A 69 0.86 5.34 1.65
CA PRO A 69 1.50 4.15 2.20
C PRO A 69 2.91 4.00 1.65
N ASP A 70 3.78 3.35 2.44
CA ASP A 70 5.08 2.91 1.93
C ASP A 70 4.90 1.93 0.76
N VAL A 71 4.01 0.93 0.90
CA VAL A 71 3.67 -0.04 -0.16
C VAL A 71 2.20 -0.42 -0.10
N PHE A 72 1.56 -0.66 -1.25
CA PHE A 72 0.28 -1.34 -1.31
C PHE A 72 0.21 -2.38 -2.45
N LEU A 73 -0.70 -3.35 -2.29
CA LEU A 73 -1.11 -4.32 -3.32
C LEU A 73 -2.61 -4.17 -3.58
N SER A 74 -2.98 -4.12 -4.86
CA SER A 74 -4.37 -4.15 -5.31
C SER A 74 -4.54 -5.14 -6.46
N LEU A 75 -5.35 -6.18 -6.24
CA LEU A 75 -5.69 -7.24 -7.18
C LEU A 75 -6.95 -6.91 -7.98
N ASN A 76 -7.07 -7.58 -9.14
CA ASN A 76 -8.19 -7.46 -10.08
C ASN A 76 -8.36 -6.04 -10.63
N ILE A 77 -7.24 -5.34 -10.83
CA ILE A 77 -7.22 -3.98 -11.36
C ILE A 77 -7.09 -4.06 -12.88
N VAL A 78 -8.23 -3.91 -13.56
CA VAL A 78 -8.39 -4.05 -15.01
C VAL A 78 -8.32 -2.68 -15.68
N GLY A 79 -7.63 -2.55 -16.82
CA GLY A 79 -7.63 -1.33 -17.64
C GLY A 79 -6.32 -0.53 -17.66
N SER A 80 -5.19 -1.18 -17.40
CA SER A 80 -3.90 -0.54 -17.12
C SER A 80 -3.21 0.22 -18.26
N GLU A 81 -3.65 0.06 -19.50
CA GLU A 81 -3.00 0.71 -20.64
C GLU A 81 -3.37 2.18 -20.76
N GLU A 82 -4.57 2.60 -20.32
CA GLU A 82 -5.05 3.99 -20.50
C GLU A 82 -4.59 4.96 -19.39
N TRP A 83 -4.14 4.47 -18.23
CA TRP A 83 -3.84 5.36 -17.08
C TRP A 83 -2.58 6.20 -17.29
N TRP A 84 -1.58 5.65 -17.98
CA TRP A 84 -0.36 6.40 -18.33
C TRP A 84 -0.67 7.57 -19.27
N GLU A 85 -1.60 7.37 -20.20
CA GLU A 85 -2.04 8.40 -21.13
C GLU A 85 -2.85 9.51 -20.42
N ARG A 86 -3.50 9.18 -19.30
CA ARG A 86 -4.34 10.09 -18.52
C ARG A 86 -3.60 10.79 -17.37
N ASN A 87 -2.27 10.62 -17.27
CA ASN A 87 -1.42 11.24 -16.24
C ASN A 87 -1.93 10.99 -14.81
N VAL A 88 -2.46 9.79 -14.53
CA VAL A 88 -2.89 9.41 -13.19
C VAL A 88 -1.65 9.19 -12.32
N ARG A 89 -1.39 10.10 -11.38
CA ARG A 89 -0.19 10.09 -10.50
C ARG A 89 -0.43 9.45 -9.12
N SER A 90 -1.68 9.11 -8.82
CA SER A 90 -2.11 8.61 -7.52
C SER A 90 -3.18 7.54 -7.68
N TYR A 91 -3.42 6.75 -6.63
CA TYR A 91 -4.43 5.71 -6.63
C TYR A 91 -5.81 6.29 -6.24
N LEU A 92 -6.58 6.67 -7.26
CA LEU A 92 -7.89 7.29 -7.11
C LEU A 92 -8.99 6.21 -7.11
N PHE A 93 -9.70 6.03 -5.99
CA PHE A 93 -10.60 4.88 -5.81
C PHE A 93 -11.74 4.84 -6.83
N TRP A 94 -12.16 5.98 -7.37
CA TRP A 94 -13.18 6.05 -8.42
C TRP A 94 -12.66 5.70 -9.81
N GLU A 95 -11.36 5.85 -10.07
CA GLU A 95 -10.73 5.39 -11.32
C GLU A 95 -10.45 3.88 -11.25
N PHE A 96 -9.97 3.40 -10.10
CA PHE A 96 -9.60 1.99 -9.91
C PHE A 96 -10.75 1.10 -9.39
N GLY A 97 -11.86 1.71 -8.99
CA GLY A 97 -13.10 1.04 -8.57
C GLY A 97 -13.11 0.46 -7.14
N LYS A 98 -11.99 0.53 -6.40
CA LYS A 98 -11.86 -0.03 -5.05
C LYS A 98 -10.67 0.58 -4.30
N SER A 99 -10.58 0.32 -3.00
CA SER A 99 -9.38 0.51 -2.19
C SER A 99 -8.33 -0.59 -2.49
N PRO A 100 -7.06 -0.41 -2.11
CA PRO A 100 -6.09 -1.51 -2.10
C PRO A 100 -6.52 -2.67 -1.19
N ASP A 101 -5.99 -3.87 -1.45
CA ASP A 101 -6.27 -5.07 -0.66
C ASP A 101 -5.32 -5.20 0.54
N VAL A 102 -4.06 -4.76 0.37
CA VAL A 102 -3.03 -4.78 1.43
C VAL A 102 -2.28 -3.46 1.42
N VAL A 103 -2.09 -2.86 2.58
CA VAL A 103 -1.15 -1.76 2.82
C VAL A 103 -0.06 -2.20 3.80
N ILE A 104 1.18 -1.81 3.51
CA ILE A 104 2.35 -2.05 4.34
C ILE A 104 3.00 -0.71 4.65
N GLU A 105 3.30 -0.50 5.93
CA GLU A 105 4.10 0.60 6.46
C GLU A 105 5.39 0.05 7.05
N ILE A 106 6.49 0.75 6.83
CA ILE A 106 7.83 0.43 7.28
C ILE A 106 8.23 1.50 8.29
N VAL A 107 8.41 1.11 9.55
CA VAL A 107 8.74 2.06 10.61
C VAL A 107 10.15 2.60 10.39
N SER A 108 10.24 3.92 10.19
CA SER A 108 11.51 4.61 10.04
C SER A 108 12.23 4.79 11.40
N PRO A 109 13.52 5.19 11.43
CA PRO A 109 14.21 5.53 12.68
C PRO A 109 13.52 6.61 13.51
N THR A 110 12.75 7.50 12.87
CA THR A 110 11.88 8.50 13.50
C THR A 110 10.43 8.08 13.20
N PRO A 111 9.79 7.29 14.09
CA PRO A 111 8.49 6.72 13.80
C PRO A 111 7.42 7.78 13.58
N GLY A 112 6.46 7.47 12.71
CA GLY A 112 5.22 8.22 12.58
C GLY A 112 4.16 7.67 13.54
N ASN A 113 2.93 7.59 13.04
CA ASN A 113 1.76 7.12 13.78
C ASN A 113 1.23 5.79 13.22
N GLU A 114 2.10 4.88 12.81
CA GLU A 114 1.75 3.60 12.15
C GLU A 114 0.88 2.71 13.05
N LEU A 115 1.12 2.70 14.36
CA LEU A 115 0.26 2.02 15.35
C LEU A 115 -0.76 2.96 16.03
N GLY A 116 -0.89 4.19 15.52
CA GLY A 116 -1.76 5.24 16.06
C GLY A 116 -2.85 5.62 15.07
N SER A 117 -2.83 6.87 14.58
CA SER A 117 -3.84 7.38 13.65
C SER A 117 -3.95 6.56 12.37
N LYS A 118 -2.83 6.06 11.82
CA LYS A 118 -2.84 5.32 10.54
C LYS A 118 -3.72 4.06 10.58
N LEU A 119 -3.87 3.41 11.74
CA LEU A 119 -4.84 2.31 11.90
C LEU A 119 -6.27 2.77 11.64
N THR A 120 -6.66 3.93 12.17
CA THR A 120 -7.98 4.51 11.97
C THR A 120 -8.13 4.95 10.52
N ASP A 121 -7.15 5.69 10.00
CA ASP A 121 -7.17 6.26 8.65
C ASP A 121 -7.35 5.16 7.58
N TYR A 122 -6.58 4.07 7.66
CA TYR A 122 -6.71 2.95 6.71
C TYR A 122 -7.98 2.12 6.91
N ALA A 123 -8.51 2.05 8.13
CA ALA A 123 -9.79 1.38 8.38
C ALA A 123 -10.96 2.16 7.77
N GLU A 124 -10.93 3.49 7.82
CA GLU A 124 -11.91 4.36 7.16
C GLU A 124 -11.89 4.20 5.65
N LEU A 125 -10.70 3.99 5.07
CA LEU A 125 -10.50 3.65 3.65
C LEU A 125 -10.90 2.22 3.27
N ARG A 126 -11.36 1.41 4.24
CA ARG A 126 -11.82 0.02 4.03
C ARG A 126 -10.75 -0.93 3.50
N ILE A 127 -9.48 -0.68 3.82
CA ILE A 127 -8.37 -1.54 3.39
C ILE A 127 -8.39 -2.85 4.19
N PRO A 128 -8.55 -4.03 3.55
CA PRO A 128 -8.74 -5.30 4.26
C PRO A 128 -7.58 -5.68 5.18
N TYR A 129 -6.34 -5.49 4.72
CA TYR A 129 -5.14 -5.87 5.47
C TYR A 129 -4.19 -4.70 5.62
N TYR A 130 -3.73 -4.49 6.85
CA TYR A 130 -2.75 -3.48 7.19
C TYR A 130 -1.57 -4.13 7.91
N VAL A 131 -0.35 -3.78 7.50
CA VAL A 131 0.89 -4.36 8.00
C VAL A 131 1.81 -3.26 8.45
N VAL A 132 2.38 -3.41 9.64
CA VAL A 132 3.46 -2.56 10.14
C VAL A 132 4.69 -3.42 10.32
N TYR A 133 5.73 -3.10 9.55
CA TYR A 133 7.05 -3.68 9.66
C TYR A 133 7.96 -2.75 10.45
N ASP A 134 8.32 -3.14 11.67
CA ASP A 134 9.17 -2.40 12.59
C ASP A 134 10.55 -3.08 12.75
N PRO A 135 11.45 -2.94 11.76
CA PRO A 135 12.75 -3.61 11.76
C PRO A 135 13.64 -3.20 12.94
N LEU A 136 13.42 -1.99 13.48
CA LEU A 136 14.23 -1.41 14.55
C LEU A 136 13.53 -1.48 15.91
N GLN A 137 12.34 -2.10 15.99
CA GLN A 137 11.52 -2.23 17.20
C GLN A 137 11.30 -0.90 17.93
N LYS A 138 11.01 0.16 17.17
CA LYS A 138 10.81 1.52 17.70
C LYS A 138 9.41 1.72 18.29
N LEU A 139 8.41 1.06 17.73
CA LEU A 139 7.01 1.13 18.16
C LEU A 139 6.63 -0.06 19.04
N SER A 140 7.17 -1.25 18.74
CA SER A 140 6.82 -2.49 19.42
C SER A 140 7.98 -3.48 19.47
N LYS A 141 7.90 -4.48 20.36
CA LYS A 141 8.81 -5.63 20.36
C LYS A 141 8.51 -6.61 19.22
N THR A 142 7.33 -6.52 18.63
CA THR A 142 6.91 -7.38 17.51
C THR A 142 7.34 -6.74 16.20
N VAL A 143 8.29 -7.36 15.50
CA VAL A 143 8.88 -6.83 14.25
C VAL A 143 7.87 -6.73 13.11
N LEU A 144 6.94 -7.68 13.01
CA LEU A 144 5.92 -7.67 11.97
C LEU A 144 4.55 -7.76 12.63
N GLN A 145 3.77 -6.68 12.53
CA GLN A 145 2.42 -6.60 13.05
C GLN A 145 1.44 -6.62 11.90
N VAL A 146 0.49 -7.54 11.94
CA VAL A 146 -0.49 -7.73 10.89
C VAL A 146 -1.87 -7.49 11.47
N PHE A 147 -2.69 -6.76 10.73
CA PHE A 147 -4.04 -6.41 11.11
C PHE A 147 -5.00 -6.74 9.97
N GLN A 148 -6.20 -7.18 10.34
CA GLN A 148 -7.31 -7.38 9.41
C GLN A 148 -8.49 -6.52 9.83
N LEU A 149 -9.08 -5.83 8.85
CA LEU A 149 -10.25 -5.02 9.07
C LEU A 149 -11.46 -5.92 9.40
N GLN A 150 -12.09 -5.67 10.55
CA GLN A 150 -13.36 -6.28 10.91
C GLN A 150 -14.37 -5.19 11.22
N PHE A 151 -15.46 -5.16 10.47
CA PHE A 151 -16.42 -4.06 10.48
C PHE A 151 -15.74 -2.72 10.21
N ASN A 152 -15.45 -1.92 11.25
CA ASN A 152 -14.91 -0.57 11.15
C ASN A 152 -13.55 -0.41 11.85
N SER A 153 -12.93 -1.49 12.35
CA SER A 153 -11.64 -1.39 13.03
C SER A 153 -10.74 -2.58 12.74
N TYR A 154 -9.44 -2.34 12.87
CA TYR A 154 -8.42 -3.37 12.72
C TYR A 154 -8.33 -4.27 13.94
N ILE A 155 -8.29 -5.58 13.69
CA ILE A 155 -8.01 -6.60 14.69
C ILE A 155 -6.63 -7.20 14.41
N PRO A 156 -5.73 -7.31 15.42
CA PRO A 156 -4.44 -7.97 15.25
C PRO A 156 -4.59 -9.43 14.82
N LYS A 157 -3.75 -9.86 13.87
CA LYS A 157 -3.59 -11.25 13.45
C LYS A 157 -2.30 -11.83 14.02
N ASN A 158 -2.31 -13.14 14.26
CA ASN A 158 -1.15 -13.91 14.73
C ASN A 158 -0.38 -14.59 13.59
N ASP A 159 -0.87 -14.45 12.35
CA ASP A 159 -0.27 -14.96 11.13
C ASP A 159 -0.16 -13.82 10.11
N ALA A 160 0.71 -14.01 9.13
CA ALA A 160 0.89 -13.09 8.01
C ALA A 160 0.32 -13.68 6.70
N TRP A 161 -0.76 -14.46 6.79
CA TRP A 161 -1.49 -15.00 5.65
C TRP A 161 -2.76 -14.17 5.39
N PHE A 162 -2.94 -13.79 4.13
CA PHE A 162 -4.03 -12.96 3.67
C PHE A 162 -4.93 -13.78 2.74
N ALA A 163 -5.95 -14.41 3.32
CA ALA A 163 -6.78 -15.39 2.60
C ALA A 163 -7.46 -14.78 1.36
N ASP A 164 -7.90 -13.52 1.43
CA ASP A 164 -8.62 -12.87 0.33
C ASP A 164 -7.73 -12.53 -0.87
N VAL A 165 -6.41 -12.44 -0.67
CA VAL A 165 -5.43 -12.20 -1.75
C VAL A 165 -4.59 -13.44 -2.09
N ASN A 166 -4.76 -14.54 -1.34
CA ASN A 166 -4.00 -15.79 -1.49
C ASN A 166 -2.46 -15.60 -1.45
N LEU A 167 -2.00 -14.73 -0.55
CA LEU A 167 -0.58 -14.43 -0.34
C LEU A 167 -0.25 -14.38 1.14
N GLY A 168 1.03 -14.56 1.44
CA GLY A 168 1.56 -14.30 2.78
C GLY A 168 2.84 -13.48 2.74
N LEU A 169 3.11 -12.79 3.85
CA LEU A 169 4.38 -12.13 4.09
C LEU A 169 5.23 -12.96 5.05
N THR A 170 6.54 -12.91 4.84
CA THR A 170 7.50 -13.52 5.75
C THR A 170 8.68 -12.60 5.94
N LEU A 171 9.25 -12.61 7.14
CA LEU A 171 10.54 -11.99 7.39
C LEU A 171 11.62 -12.83 6.73
N TRP A 172 12.46 -12.18 5.94
CA TRP A 172 13.63 -12.83 5.38
C TRP A 172 14.80 -12.73 6.34
N ASN A 173 15.21 -13.86 6.93
CA ASN A 173 16.41 -13.92 7.73
C ASN A 173 17.63 -14.05 6.81
N VAL A 174 18.34 -12.95 6.58
CA VAL A 174 19.63 -12.99 5.89
C VAL A 174 20.66 -13.57 6.86
N GLN A 175 20.90 -14.88 6.83
CA GLN A 175 22.14 -15.44 7.36
C GLN A 175 23.23 -15.15 6.33
N GLU A 176 24.05 -14.13 6.63
CA GLU A 176 25.28 -13.73 5.95
C GLU A 176 25.26 -13.74 4.40
N PHE A 177 24.85 -12.61 3.80
CA PHE A 177 25.33 -12.27 2.46
C PHE A 177 26.66 -11.52 2.62
N ARG A 178 27.78 -12.20 2.32
CA ARG A 178 29.06 -11.54 2.04
C ARG A 178 29.22 -11.45 0.53
N ILE A 179 29.53 -10.24 0.06
CA ILE A 179 29.87 -9.95 -1.34
C ILE A 179 31.23 -10.56 -1.65
#